data_AF-A0A7S0Y0U0-F1
#
_entry.id   AF-A0A7S0Y0U0-F1
#
_cell.length_a   1.000
_cell.length_b   1.000
_cell.length_c   1.000
_cell.angle_alpha   90.00
_cell.angle_beta   90.00
_cell.angle_gamma   90.00
#
_symmetry.space_group_name_H-M   'P 1'
#
loop_
_entity.id
_entity.type
_entity.pdbx_description
1 polymer ?
#
loop_
_entity_poly.entity_id
_entity_poly.type
_entity_poly.pdbx_seq_one_letter_code
_entity_poly.pdbx_strand_id
1 'polypeptide(L)'
;GRGSNQGSIVGDVILKGKKHFWERGANYFYHRGMAAGENTVEGPITRLITNSITEKMAFDVDDILAKYIALMTTPDAHNDTYCGTGHRMFFANWAKGREPRNCPDNDGHNTDALDGLTNLPPVVFFSMMDGPSVLSKNSMSCVSLFRESDALRKYAPVVASLLVSLVNGTPIREAVEHTGSVMGISVARGVEQSRGVDPMTACYLPSSFPSMLHFAFKYADSPRQALLANANTGGENVARGAVLGAVL
;
A
#
# COMPACT_ATOMS: atom_id res chain seq x y z
N GLY A 1 -9.32 1.20 11.07
CA GLY A 1 -9.90 0.22 12.02
C GLY A 1 -10.67 -0.86 11.28
N ARG A 2 -11.01 -2.00 11.91
CA ARG A 2 -11.61 -3.19 11.24
C ARG A 2 -12.91 -2.94 10.47
N GLY A 3 -13.60 -1.82 10.70
CA GLY A 3 -14.86 -1.52 10.02
C GLY A 3 -16.04 -2.35 10.57
N SER A 4 -17.17 -2.29 9.87
CA SER A 4 -18.37 -3.05 10.25
C SER A 4 -18.29 -4.50 9.81
N ASN A 5 -18.82 -5.42 10.62
CA ASN A 5 -19.13 -6.80 10.23
C ASN A 5 -20.58 -6.96 9.73
N GLN A 6 -21.34 -5.87 9.68
CA GLN A 6 -22.67 -5.82 9.10
C GLN A 6 -22.55 -5.77 7.56
N GLY A 7 -23.37 -6.55 6.87
CA GLY A 7 -23.33 -6.72 5.41
C GLY A 7 -22.72 -8.06 4.96
N SER A 8 -22.63 -8.25 3.64
CA SER A 8 -22.21 -9.50 2.97
C SER A 8 -20.86 -9.42 2.25
N ILE A 9 -20.27 -8.23 2.14
CA ILE A 9 -19.02 -8.06 1.36
C ILE A 9 -17.90 -8.92 1.95
N VAL A 10 -17.65 -8.81 3.25
CA VAL A 10 -16.75 -9.74 3.95
C VAL A 10 -17.54 -11.00 4.31
N GLY A 11 -17.04 -12.16 3.88
CA GLY A 11 -17.63 -13.47 4.16
C GLY A 11 -18.32 -14.09 2.96
N ASP A 12 -19.00 -13.30 2.13
CA ASP A 12 -19.76 -13.81 0.99
C ASP A 12 -19.13 -13.42 -0.36
N VAL A 13 -18.68 -12.17 -0.51
CA VAL A 13 -18.06 -11.68 -1.76
C VAL A 13 -16.55 -11.87 -1.74
N ILE A 14 -15.88 -11.29 -0.73
CA ILE A 14 -14.44 -11.40 -0.49
C ILE A 14 -14.18 -11.99 0.90
N LEU A 15 -12.96 -12.49 1.14
CA LEU A 15 -12.59 -13.13 2.40
C LEU A 15 -13.60 -14.23 2.80
N LYS A 16 -13.97 -15.08 1.84
CA LYS A 16 -15.05 -16.04 1.98
C LYS A 16 -14.85 -16.94 3.19
N GLY A 17 -15.89 -17.10 4.01
CA GLY A 17 -15.84 -17.88 5.26
C GLY A 17 -15.11 -17.21 6.45
N LYS A 18 -14.47 -16.05 6.27
CA LYS A 18 -13.65 -15.40 7.30
C LYS A 18 -14.41 -14.33 8.12
N LYS A 19 -15.72 -14.17 7.91
CA LYS A 19 -16.56 -13.14 8.57
C LYS A 19 -16.54 -13.18 10.09
N HIS A 20 -16.48 -14.37 10.69
CA HIS A 20 -16.45 -14.55 12.14
C HIS A 20 -15.21 -13.90 12.79
N PHE A 21 -14.11 -13.72 12.06
CA PHE A 21 -12.94 -12.96 12.54
C PHE A 21 -13.16 -11.44 12.59
N TRP A 22 -14.28 -10.94 12.07
CA TRP A 22 -14.63 -9.52 12.04
C TRP A 22 -15.62 -9.11 13.13
N GLU A 23 -16.09 -10.06 13.94
CA GLU A 23 -17.05 -9.80 15.01
C GLU A 23 -16.52 -8.81 16.05
N ARG A 24 -17.34 -7.79 16.36
CA ARG A 24 -17.00 -6.79 17.38
C ARG A 24 -16.89 -7.48 18.74
N GLY A 25 -15.82 -7.19 19.46
CA GLY A 25 -15.55 -7.76 20.79
C GLY A 25 -14.80 -9.09 20.79
N ALA A 26 -14.62 -9.73 19.62
CA ALA A 26 -14.00 -11.05 19.53
C ALA A 26 -12.45 -11.05 19.64
N ASN A 27 -11.80 -9.92 19.96
CA ASN A 27 -10.35 -9.76 20.21
C ASN A 27 -9.41 -10.50 19.23
N TYR A 28 -9.80 -10.64 17.96
CA TYR A 28 -8.93 -11.21 16.94
C TYR A 28 -7.91 -10.19 16.43
N PHE A 29 -6.67 -10.63 16.23
CA PHE A 29 -5.66 -9.90 15.47
C PHE A 29 -6.08 -9.77 14.00
N TYR A 30 -5.74 -8.65 13.35
CA TYR A 30 -6.21 -8.31 11.98
C TYR A 30 -5.90 -9.40 10.97
N HIS A 31 -4.65 -9.85 10.95
CA HIS A 31 -4.12 -10.83 10.00
C HIS A 31 -3.96 -12.20 10.65
N ARG A 32 -4.96 -12.65 11.40
CA ARG A 32 -4.92 -13.92 12.15
C ARG A 32 -4.77 -15.11 11.19
N GLY A 33 -3.97 -16.09 11.61
CA GLY A 33 -3.86 -17.37 10.90
C GLY A 33 -2.84 -17.39 9.77
N MET A 34 -2.11 -16.30 9.57
CA MET A 34 -0.98 -16.25 8.64
C MET A 34 0.20 -17.08 9.15
N ALA A 35 0.83 -17.83 8.24
CA ALA A 35 2.07 -18.55 8.49
C ALA A 35 3.30 -17.65 8.31
N ALA A 36 4.43 -18.07 8.89
CA ALA A 36 5.69 -17.37 8.72
C ALA A 36 6.08 -17.29 7.24
N GLY A 37 6.39 -16.08 6.76
CA GLY A 37 6.73 -15.82 5.35
C GLY A 37 5.55 -15.52 4.44
N GLU A 38 4.31 -15.61 4.92
CA GLU A 38 3.15 -15.19 4.14
C GLU A 38 3.00 -13.67 4.10
N ASN A 39 2.55 -13.16 2.96
CA ASN A 39 2.20 -11.75 2.81
C ASN A 39 0.71 -11.53 3.06
N THR A 40 0.36 -10.36 3.63
CA THR A 40 -1.01 -9.87 3.67
C THR A 40 -1.53 -9.63 2.26
N VAL A 41 -2.83 -9.39 2.09
CA VAL A 41 -3.49 -9.34 0.76
C VAL A 41 -2.82 -8.40 -0.26
N GLU A 42 -2.16 -7.34 0.20
CA GLU A 42 -1.39 -6.41 -0.64
C GLU A 42 -0.24 -7.09 -1.39
N GLY A 43 0.41 -8.09 -0.80
CA GLY A 43 1.51 -8.82 -1.45
C GLY A 43 1.05 -9.63 -2.68
N PRO A 44 0.04 -10.50 -2.56
CA PRO A 44 -0.60 -11.16 -3.70
C PRO A 44 -1.11 -10.18 -4.77
N ILE A 45 -1.67 -9.03 -4.39
CA ILE A 45 -2.10 -7.99 -5.34
C ILE A 45 -0.90 -7.38 -6.08
N THR A 46 0.18 -7.03 -5.36
CA THR A 46 1.42 -6.54 -5.99
C THR A 46 1.98 -7.56 -6.97
N ARG A 47 2.05 -8.84 -6.59
CA ARG A 47 2.50 -9.92 -7.48
C ARG A 47 1.62 -10.06 -8.72
N LEU A 48 0.30 -9.95 -8.55
CA LEU A 48 -0.66 -9.99 -9.65
C LEU A 48 -0.45 -8.85 -10.64
N ILE A 49 -0.22 -7.63 -10.15
CA ILE A 49 0.08 -6.46 -10.98
C ILE A 49 1.39 -6.69 -11.74
N THR A 50 2.44 -7.17 -11.06
CA THR A 50 3.70 -7.54 -11.72
C THR A 50 3.47 -8.55 -12.85
N ASN A 51 2.73 -9.64 -12.60
CA ASN A 51 2.45 -10.65 -13.61
C ASN A 51 1.67 -10.07 -14.81
N SER A 52 0.65 -9.25 -14.55
CA SER A 52 -0.10 -8.57 -15.61
C SER A 52 0.81 -7.71 -16.49
N ILE A 53 1.68 -6.91 -15.88
CA ILE A 53 2.64 -6.07 -16.61
C ILE A 53 3.55 -6.92 -17.48
N THR A 54 4.09 -8.02 -16.93
CA THR A 54 5.02 -8.89 -17.67
C THR A 54 4.33 -9.68 -18.79
N GLU A 55 3.08 -10.10 -18.60
CA GLU A 55 2.34 -10.87 -19.61
C GLU A 55 1.83 -9.99 -20.75
N LYS A 56 1.39 -8.77 -20.43
CA LYS A 56 0.88 -7.81 -21.43
C LYS A 56 1.97 -6.95 -22.04
N MET A 57 3.15 -6.89 -21.41
CA MET A 57 4.18 -5.89 -21.69
C MET A 57 3.62 -4.46 -21.65
N ALA A 58 2.65 -4.23 -20.75
CA ALA A 58 1.92 -2.99 -20.61
C ALA A 58 1.30 -2.88 -19.22
N PHE A 59 1.13 -1.65 -18.72
CA PHE A 59 0.25 -1.37 -17.58
C PHE A 59 -1.22 -1.40 -18.03
N ASP A 60 -1.74 -2.61 -18.23
CA ASP A 60 -3.11 -2.87 -18.69
C ASP A 60 -4.08 -2.88 -17.49
N VAL A 61 -4.80 -1.76 -17.32
CA VAL A 61 -5.75 -1.58 -16.22
C VAL A 61 -6.89 -2.61 -16.24
N ASP A 62 -7.38 -3.01 -17.43
CA ASP A 62 -8.52 -3.92 -17.51
C ASP A 62 -8.11 -5.35 -17.14
N ASP A 63 -6.93 -5.78 -17.60
CA ASP A 63 -6.35 -7.07 -17.20
C ASP A 63 -6.09 -7.13 -15.68
N ILE A 64 -5.53 -6.06 -15.11
CA ILE A 64 -5.29 -5.95 -13.67
C ILE A 64 -6.60 -6.04 -12.89
N LEU A 65 -7.63 -5.28 -13.27
CA LEU A 65 -8.92 -5.29 -12.57
C LEU A 65 -9.62 -6.65 -12.67
N ALA A 66 -9.59 -7.28 -13.85
CA ALA A 66 -10.15 -8.62 -14.04
C ALA A 66 -9.45 -9.66 -13.14
N LYS A 67 -8.12 -9.68 -13.12
CA LYS A 67 -7.34 -10.56 -12.26
C LYS A 67 -7.58 -10.25 -10.78
N TYR A 68 -7.66 -8.98 -10.40
CA TYR A 68 -7.90 -8.56 -9.02
C TYR A 68 -9.26 -9.03 -8.52
N ILE A 69 -10.31 -8.91 -9.34
CA ILE A 69 -11.65 -9.45 -9.03
C ILE A 69 -11.56 -10.97 -8.84
N ALA A 70 -10.88 -11.69 -9.74
CA ALA A 70 -10.70 -13.12 -9.61
C ALA A 70 -9.97 -13.50 -8.31
N LEU A 71 -8.86 -12.84 -7.99
CA LEU A 71 -8.08 -13.08 -6.77
C LEU A 71 -8.93 -12.89 -5.50
N MET A 72 -9.65 -11.78 -5.41
CA MET A 72 -10.34 -11.38 -4.18
C MET A 72 -11.64 -12.16 -3.96
N THR A 73 -12.25 -12.68 -5.02
CA THR A 73 -13.52 -13.43 -4.96
C THR A 73 -13.34 -14.96 -4.97
N THR A 74 -12.14 -15.45 -5.30
CA THR A 74 -11.82 -16.88 -5.24
C THR A 74 -11.60 -17.30 -3.79
N PRO A 75 -12.35 -18.28 -3.26
CA PRO A 75 -12.10 -18.83 -1.92
C PRO A 75 -10.64 -19.26 -1.77
N ASP A 76 -10.03 -18.94 -0.62
CA ASP A 76 -8.69 -19.39 -0.24
C ASP A 76 -7.54 -19.04 -1.21
N ALA A 77 -7.75 -18.09 -2.11
CA ALA A 77 -6.68 -17.58 -2.99
C ALA A 77 -5.60 -16.80 -2.21
N HIS A 78 -5.89 -16.39 -0.98
CA HIS A 78 -4.94 -15.83 -0.03
C HIS A 78 -5.39 -16.10 1.42
N ASN A 79 -4.42 -16.18 2.34
CA ASN A 79 -4.68 -16.57 3.73
C ASN A 79 -5.07 -15.40 4.65
N ASP A 80 -4.89 -14.15 4.21
CA ASP A 80 -5.26 -12.97 5.00
C ASP A 80 -6.73 -12.98 5.46
N THR A 81 -6.96 -12.58 6.71
CA THR A 81 -8.29 -12.42 7.31
C THR A 81 -8.76 -10.97 7.32
N TYR A 82 -7.93 -10.01 6.90
CA TYR A 82 -8.25 -8.60 6.82
C TYR A 82 -8.10 -8.05 5.39
N CYS A 83 -8.88 -7.03 5.06
CA CYS A 83 -8.70 -6.24 3.85
C CYS A 83 -9.04 -4.77 4.11
N GLY A 84 -8.25 -3.87 3.53
CA GLY A 84 -8.41 -2.42 3.68
C GLY A 84 -9.77 -1.91 3.20
N THR A 85 -10.14 -0.70 3.66
CA THR A 85 -11.43 -0.09 3.32
C THR A 85 -11.61 0.11 1.81
N GLY A 86 -10.57 0.52 1.09
CA GLY A 86 -10.62 0.69 -0.37
C GLY A 86 -11.12 -0.57 -1.09
N HIS A 87 -10.54 -1.74 -0.78
CA HIS A 87 -10.99 -3.02 -1.34
C HIS A 87 -12.44 -3.33 -1.00
N ARG A 88 -12.86 -3.12 0.26
CA ARG A 88 -14.25 -3.38 0.67
C ARG A 88 -15.24 -2.47 -0.05
N MET A 89 -14.90 -1.21 -0.27
CA MET A 89 -15.76 -0.28 -1.01
C MET A 89 -15.81 -0.63 -2.49
N PHE A 90 -14.67 -0.97 -3.10
CA PHE A 90 -14.60 -1.50 -4.47
C PHE A 90 -15.58 -2.66 -4.66
N PHE A 91 -15.53 -3.68 -3.79
CA PHE A 91 -16.40 -4.84 -3.92
C PHE A 91 -17.85 -4.57 -3.54
N ALA A 92 -18.12 -3.57 -2.69
CA ALA A 92 -19.49 -3.12 -2.44
C ALA A 92 -20.14 -2.51 -3.68
N ASN A 93 -19.36 -1.80 -4.51
CA ASN A 93 -19.82 -1.25 -5.78
C ASN A 93 -19.89 -2.31 -6.88
N TRP A 94 -18.89 -3.20 -6.95
CA TRP A 94 -18.88 -4.32 -7.89
C TRP A 94 -20.07 -5.27 -7.67
N ALA A 95 -20.39 -5.61 -6.43
CA ALA A 95 -21.54 -6.45 -6.08
C ALA A 95 -22.90 -5.82 -6.47
N LYS A 96 -22.96 -4.51 -6.73
CA LYS A 96 -24.14 -3.80 -7.25
C LYS A 96 -24.19 -3.79 -8.79
N GLY A 97 -23.27 -4.47 -9.47
CA GLY A 97 -23.19 -4.54 -10.93
C GLY A 97 -22.54 -3.32 -11.57
N ARG A 98 -21.76 -2.51 -10.83
CA ARG A 98 -20.98 -1.44 -11.45
C ARG A 98 -19.80 -2.02 -12.21
N GLU A 99 -19.45 -1.38 -13.33
CA GLU A 99 -18.25 -1.69 -14.09
C GLU A 99 -16.99 -1.54 -13.23
N PRO A 100 -15.98 -2.44 -13.34
CA PRO A 100 -14.79 -2.45 -12.47
C PRO A 100 -14.06 -1.11 -12.39
N ARG A 101 -13.92 -0.39 -13.51
CA ARG A 101 -13.27 0.92 -13.56
C ARG A 101 -13.99 2.01 -12.73
N ASN A 102 -15.26 1.80 -12.41
CA ASN A 102 -16.13 2.73 -11.67
C ASN A 102 -16.47 2.21 -10.25
N CYS A 103 -15.78 1.16 -9.80
CA CYS A 103 -15.95 0.57 -8.48
C CYS A 103 -15.12 1.25 -7.36
N PRO A 104 -13.89 1.76 -7.61
CA PRO A 104 -13.14 2.55 -6.64
C PRO A 104 -14.00 3.65 -5.99
N ASP A 105 -13.79 3.89 -4.70
CA ASP A 105 -14.55 4.87 -3.92
C ASP A 105 -13.72 5.36 -2.72
N ASN A 106 -14.18 6.37 -1.99
CA ASN A 106 -13.53 6.95 -0.82
C ASN A 106 -14.51 7.20 0.34
N ASP A 107 -14.14 6.81 1.56
CA ASP A 107 -14.94 7.07 2.77
C ASP A 107 -14.59 8.39 3.47
N GLY A 108 -13.69 9.18 2.88
CA GLY A 108 -13.13 10.42 3.44
C GLY A 108 -12.21 10.20 4.64
N HIS A 109 -11.81 8.95 4.93
CA HIS A 109 -11.15 8.63 6.19
C HIS A 109 -10.08 7.54 6.08
N ASN A 110 -10.46 6.29 5.80
CA ASN A 110 -9.55 5.14 5.81
C ASN A 110 -8.92 4.86 4.45
N THR A 111 -9.41 5.50 3.39
CA THR A 111 -8.90 5.30 2.03
C THR A 111 -7.63 6.11 1.74
N ASP A 112 -7.46 7.26 2.42
CA ASP A 112 -6.29 8.14 2.34
C ASP A 112 -5.12 7.65 3.22
N ALA A 113 -4.77 6.38 3.03
CA ALA A 113 -3.82 5.64 3.86
C ALA A 113 -2.63 5.10 3.05
N LEU A 114 -1.52 4.84 3.76
CA LEU A 114 -0.24 4.44 3.16
C LEU A 114 -0.30 3.11 2.41
N ASP A 115 -1.24 2.23 2.78
CA ASP A 115 -1.49 0.95 2.10
C ASP A 115 -1.80 1.13 0.61
N GLY A 116 -2.36 2.27 0.19
CA GLY A 116 -2.57 2.58 -1.23
C GLY A 116 -1.29 2.77 -2.05
N LEU A 117 -0.11 2.80 -1.44
CA LEU A 117 1.20 2.92 -2.12
C LEU A 117 1.93 1.58 -2.25
N THR A 118 1.44 0.50 -1.64
CA THR A 118 2.12 -0.82 -1.58
C THR A 118 2.31 -1.46 -2.96
N ASN A 119 1.36 -1.25 -3.87
CA ASN A 119 1.40 -1.85 -5.21
C ASN A 119 2.10 -0.96 -6.25
N LEU A 120 2.55 0.23 -5.86
CA LEU A 120 3.15 1.22 -6.74
C LEU A 120 4.52 0.80 -7.34
N PRO A 121 5.44 0.13 -6.60
CA PRO A 121 6.78 -0.17 -7.10
C PRO A 121 6.86 -0.87 -8.47
N PRO A 122 6.15 -1.98 -8.75
CA PRO A 122 6.23 -2.63 -10.06
C PRO A 122 5.77 -1.73 -11.22
N VAL A 123 4.76 -0.88 -10.99
CA VAL A 123 4.28 0.07 -12.01
C VAL A 123 5.32 1.16 -12.26
N VAL A 124 5.98 1.65 -11.21
CA VAL A 124 7.05 2.65 -11.32
C VAL A 124 8.24 2.11 -12.10
N PHE A 125 8.74 0.93 -11.74
CA PHE A 125 9.90 0.33 -12.42
C PHE A 125 9.61 -0.03 -13.87
N PHE A 126 8.38 -0.43 -14.18
CA PHE A 126 7.98 -0.61 -15.58
C PHE A 126 7.92 0.73 -16.32
N SER A 127 7.23 1.72 -15.75
CA SER A 127 6.93 2.98 -16.44
C SER A 127 8.10 3.95 -16.52
N MET A 128 9.17 3.77 -15.72
CA MET A 128 10.35 4.64 -15.79
C MET A 128 11.11 4.51 -17.13
N MET A 129 10.90 3.41 -17.86
CA MET A 129 11.45 3.20 -19.20
C MET A 129 10.80 4.11 -20.26
N ASP A 130 9.57 4.57 -20.02
CA ASP A 130 8.77 5.38 -20.94
C ASP A 130 8.84 6.89 -20.64
N GLY A 131 9.67 7.27 -19.65
CA GLY A 131 9.92 8.65 -19.27
C GLY A 131 8.93 9.26 -18.27
N PRO A 132 9.20 10.49 -17.79
CA PRO A 132 8.53 11.06 -16.61
C PRO A 132 7.01 11.25 -16.74
N SER A 133 6.53 11.54 -17.95
CA SER A 133 5.09 11.74 -18.20
C SER A 133 4.29 10.46 -18.03
N VAL A 134 4.76 9.36 -18.64
CA VAL A 134 4.13 8.04 -18.53
C VAL A 134 4.26 7.51 -17.11
N LEU A 135 5.44 7.66 -16.49
CA LEU A 135 5.67 7.32 -15.09
C LEU A 135 4.65 7.99 -14.16
N SER A 136 4.49 9.31 -14.26
CA SER A 136 3.56 10.07 -13.41
C SER A 136 2.11 9.62 -13.63
N LYS A 137 1.69 9.51 -14.91
CA LYS A 137 0.34 9.06 -15.28
C LYS A 137 0.04 7.66 -14.72
N ASN A 138 0.92 6.69 -14.96
CA ASN A 138 0.71 5.32 -14.52
C ASN A 138 0.77 5.20 -12.99
N SER A 139 1.62 5.98 -12.32
CA SER A 139 1.68 6.03 -10.86
C SER A 139 0.36 6.51 -10.24
N MET A 140 -0.22 7.59 -10.78
CA MET A 140 -1.53 8.08 -10.32
C MET A 140 -2.67 7.09 -10.65
N SER A 141 -2.58 6.42 -11.80
CA SER A 141 -3.55 5.40 -12.20
C SER A 141 -3.47 4.16 -11.30
N CYS A 142 -2.26 3.73 -10.91
CA CYS A 142 -2.03 2.60 -10.02
C CYS A 142 -2.71 2.80 -8.67
N VAL A 143 -2.48 3.95 -8.02
CA VAL A 143 -3.08 4.22 -6.71
C VAL A 143 -4.59 4.45 -6.76
N SER A 144 -5.15 4.57 -7.97
CA SER A 144 -6.59 4.73 -8.20
C SER A 144 -7.30 3.42 -8.59
N LEU A 145 -6.57 2.31 -8.73
CA LEU A 145 -7.14 1.02 -9.21
C LEU A 145 -8.24 0.48 -8.30
N PHE A 146 -8.07 0.59 -6.98
CA PHE A 146 -8.94 -0.07 -6.00
C PHE A 146 -9.65 0.91 -5.06
N ARG A 147 -9.37 2.20 -5.22
CA ARG A 147 -9.83 3.27 -4.35
C ARG A 147 -9.76 4.63 -5.03
N GLU A 148 -10.65 5.53 -4.68
CA GLU A 148 -10.49 6.94 -5.07
C GLU A 148 -9.77 7.66 -3.94
N SER A 149 -8.71 8.43 -4.22
CA SER A 149 -8.02 9.23 -3.21
C SER A 149 -7.19 10.34 -3.83
N ASP A 150 -7.62 11.58 -3.59
CA ASP A 150 -6.88 12.78 -3.99
C ASP A 150 -5.55 12.88 -3.27
N ALA A 151 -5.50 12.42 -2.02
CA ALA A 151 -4.27 12.35 -1.25
C ALA A 151 -3.28 11.39 -1.94
N LEU A 152 -3.66 10.15 -2.23
CA LEU A 152 -2.76 9.21 -2.89
C LEU A 152 -2.28 9.71 -4.26
N ARG A 153 -3.14 10.35 -5.06
CA ARG A 153 -2.72 10.93 -6.34
C ARG A 153 -1.65 12.03 -6.20
N LYS A 154 -1.59 12.73 -5.07
CA LYS A 154 -0.51 13.69 -4.76
C LYS A 154 0.79 13.01 -4.32
N TYR A 155 0.69 11.92 -3.54
CA TYR A 155 1.87 11.21 -3.03
C TYR A 155 2.49 10.26 -4.07
N ALA A 156 1.70 9.70 -4.97
CA ALA A 156 2.16 8.74 -5.98
C ALA A 156 3.32 9.25 -6.85
N PRO A 157 3.27 10.43 -7.49
CA PRO A 157 4.41 10.93 -8.28
C PRO A 157 5.65 11.24 -7.43
N VAL A 158 5.46 11.61 -6.16
CA VAL A 158 6.56 11.87 -5.23
C VAL A 158 7.28 10.57 -4.86
N VAL A 159 6.52 9.52 -4.53
CA VAL A 159 7.09 8.18 -4.26
C VAL A 159 7.71 7.59 -5.52
N ALA A 160 7.09 7.77 -6.69
CA ALA A 160 7.66 7.33 -7.96
C ALA A 160 9.03 7.97 -8.21
N SER A 161 9.14 9.28 -7.95
CA SER A 161 10.40 10.02 -8.10
C SER A 161 11.46 9.56 -7.10
N LEU A 162 11.07 9.25 -5.85
CA LEU A 162 11.94 8.63 -4.85
C LEU A 162 12.48 7.27 -5.33
N LEU A 163 11.62 6.37 -5.78
CA LEU A 163 12.04 5.05 -6.23
C LEU A 163 12.96 5.13 -7.46
N VAL A 164 12.67 6.04 -8.40
CA VAL A 164 13.52 6.25 -9.58
C VAL A 164 14.89 6.81 -9.20
N SER A 165 14.99 7.77 -8.27
CA SER A 165 16.29 8.31 -7.86
C SER A 165 17.16 7.26 -7.18
N LEU A 166 16.57 6.40 -6.37
CA LEU A 166 17.24 5.26 -5.73
C LEU A 166 17.78 4.26 -6.77
N VAL A 167 16.96 3.89 -7.76
CA VAL A 167 17.40 3.03 -8.88
C VAL A 167 18.57 3.67 -9.65
N ASN A 168 18.56 5.00 -9.77
CA ASN A 168 19.64 5.76 -10.42
C ASN A 168 20.88 5.97 -9.52
N GLY A 169 20.89 5.40 -8.31
CA GLY A 169 22.06 5.39 -7.42
C GLY A 169 22.14 6.55 -6.43
N THR A 170 21.08 7.36 -6.26
CA THR A 170 21.05 8.37 -5.20
C THR A 170 21.09 7.67 -3.83
N PRO A 171 21.99 8.07 -2.91
CA PRO A 171 22.02 7.50 -1.56
C PRO A 171 20.68 7.67 -0.83
N ILE A 172 20.24 6.65 -0.07
CA ILE A 172 18.93 6.63 0.60
C ILE A 172 18.67 7.91 1.41
N ARG A 173 19.62 8.33 2.25
CA ARG A 173 19.47 9.53 3.09
C ARG A 173 19.23 10.81 2.26
N GLU A 174 19.90 10.95 1.13
CA GLU A 174 19.72 12.09 0.23
C GLU A 174 18.36 12.02 -0.47
N ALA A 175 18.01 10.85 -1.01
CA ALA A 175 16.76 10.64 -1.72
C ALA A 175 15.53 10.90 -0.84
N VAL A 176 15.54 10.40 0.41
CA VAL A 176 14.41 10.60 1.33
C VAL A 176 14.37 12.01 1.92
N GLU A 177 15.51 12.68 2.13
CA GLU A 177 15.53 14.10 2.55
C GLU A 177 14.97 14.99 1.44
N HIS A 178 15.38 14.76 0.18
CA HIS A 178 14.83 15.48 -0.97
C HIS A 178 13.31 15.25 -1.09
N THR A 179 12.88 13.99 -0.99
CA THR A 179 11.46 13.62 -1.02
C THR A 179 10.67 14.29 0.11
N GLY A 180 11.24 14.33 1.31
CA GLY A 180 10.68 15.06 2.44
C GLY A 180 10.54 16.55 2.11
N SER A 181 11.59 17.17 1.59
CA SER A 181 11.60 18.60 1.26
C SER A 181 10.51 18.98 0.24
N VAL A 182 10.28 18.14 -0.78
CA VAL A 182 9.18 18.32 -1.76
C VAL A 182 7.81 18.35 -1.06
N MET A 183 7.69 17.62 0.05
CA MET A 183 6.48 17.52 0.87
C MET A 183 6.47 18.49 2.06
N GLY A 184 7.44 19.40 2.16
CA GLY A 184 7.56 20.35 3.27
C GLY A 184 8.02 19.73 4.60
N ILE A 185 8.73 18.61 4.55
CA ILE A 185 9.22 17.85 5.71
C ILE A 185 10.76 17.84 5.69
N SER A 186 11.41 18.19 6.80
CA SER A 186 12.83 17.89 6.98
C SER A 186 12.97 16.56 7.73
N VAL A 187 13.42 15.52 7.02
CA VAL A 187 13.47 14.15 7.56
C VAL A 187 14.60 14.04 8.58
N ALA A 188 15.78 14.54 8.26
CA ALA A 188 16.94 14.58 9.13
C ALA A 188 16.64 15.28 10.46
N ARG A 189 16.00 16.46 10.40
CA ARG A 189 15.57 17.20 11.60
C ARG A 189 14.53 16.41 12.40
N GLY A 190 13.57 15.76 11.72
CA GLY A 190 12.59 14.91 12.37
C GLY A 190 13.21 13.72 13.11
N VAL A 191 14.22 13.09 12.50
CA VAL A 191 15.00 12.01 13.12
C VAL A 191 15.77 12.50 14.34
N GLU A 192 16.45 13.65 14.25
CA GLU A 192 17.15 14.24 15.39
C GLU A 192 16.20 14.57 16.55
N GLN A 193 15.07 15.22 16.25
CA GLN A 193 14.06 15.61 17.24
C GLN A 193 13.40 14.42 17.94
N SER A 194 13.37 13.25 17.29
CA SER A 194 12.86 12.01 17.90
C SER A 194 13.71 11.50 19.07
N ARG A 195 14.96 11.98 19.19
CA ARG A 195 15.94 11.51 20.19
C ARG A 195 16.11 9.99 20.20
N GLY A 196 16.06 9.39 19.01
CA GLY A 196 16.21 7.95 18.81
C GLY A 196 14.92 7.14 18.95
N VAL A 197 13.79 7.75 19.30
CA VAL A 197 12.50 7.06 19.42
C VAL A 197 11.85 6.88 18.04
N ASP A 198 11.52 5.65 17.68
CA ASP A 198 10.85 5.36 16.42
C ASP A 198 9.35 5.73 16.46
N PRO A 199 8.82 6.43 15.44
CA PRO A 199 7.45 6.93 15.46
C PRO A 199 6.41 5.82 15.23
N MET A 200 5.55 5.57 16.23
CA MET A 200 4.34 4.76 16.09
C MET A 200 3.22 5.63 15.50
N THR A 201 2.78 5.29 14.28
CA THR A 201 1.75 6.05 13.56
C THR A 201 0.60 5.17 13.10
N ALA A 202 -0.57 5.79 12.97
CA ALA A 202 -1.72 5.20 12.30
C ALA A 202 -1.51 5.18 10.76
N CYS A 203 -2.51 4.73 10.03
CA CYS A 203 -2.40 4.46 8.60
C CYS A 203 -2.41 5.70 7.69
N TYR A 204 -2.91 6.84 8.18
CA TYR A 204 -3.13 8.04 7.37
C TYR A 204 -1.84 8.58 6.79
N LEU A 205 -1.86 8.93 5.50
CA LEU A 205 -0.70 9.43 4.76
C LEU A 205 0.07 10.55 5.49
N PRO A 206 -0.57 11.61 6.05
CA PRO A 206 0.15 12.70 6.70
C PRO A 206 0.98 12.27 7.92
N SER A 207 0.68 11.12 8.51
CA SER A 207 1.41 10.56 9.65
C SER A 207 2.34 9.41 9.25
N SER A 208 1.86 8.51 8.39
CA SER A 208 2.58 7.28 8.05
C SER A 208 3.67 7.49 7.00
N PHE A 209 3.48 8.41 6.06
CA PHE A 209 4.49 8.71 5.04
C PHE A 209 5.76 9.37 5.63
N PRO A 210 5.67 10.42 6.48
CA PRO A 210 6.86 10.94 7.17
C PRO A 210 7.54 9.89 8.06
N SER A 211 6.76 9.02 8.70
CA SER A 211 7.28 7.89 9.48
C SER A 211 8.07 6.92 8.58
N MET A 212 7.57 6.57 7.39
CA MET A 212 8.31 5.75 6.41
C MET A 212 9.66 6.39 6.04
N LEU A 213 9.67 7.68 5.71
CA LEU A 213 10.91 8.42 5.41
C LEU A 213 11.86 8.45 6.62
N HIS A 214 11.34 8.60 7.83
CA HIS A 214 12.13 8.53 9.06
C HIS A 214 12.88 7.20 9.19
N PHE A 215 12.18 6.07 9.01
CA PHE A 215 12.82 4.75 9.09
C PHE A 215 13.89 4.57 8.00
N ALA A 216 13.57 4.94 6.77
CA ALA A 216 14.51 4.88 5.64
C ALA A 216 15.75 5.74 5.90
N PHE A 217 15.57 6.96 6.41
CA PHE A 217 16.69 7.84 6.75
C PHE A 217 17.49 7.26 7.93
N LYS A 218 16.86 7.02 9.08
CA LYS A 218 17.55 6.63 10.32
C LYS A 218 18.37 5.34 10.13
N TYR A 219 17.81 4.36 9.44
CA TYR A 219 18.38 3.02 9.27
C TYR A 219 18.92 2.75 7.85
N ALA A 220 19.26 3.80 7.09
CA ALA A 220 19.73 3.70 5.70
C ALA A 220 20.90 2.69 5.51
N ASP A 221 21.73 2.52 6.53
CA ASP A 221 22.92 1.66 6.47
C ASP A 221 22.61 0.17 6.74
N SER A 222 21.36 -0.16 7.10
CA SER A 222 20.96 -1.54 7.38
C SER A 222 19.47 -1.80 7.09
N PRO A 223 19.13 -2.31 5.88
CA PRO A 223 17.77 -2.67 5.53
C PRO A 223 17.11 -3.61 6.54
N ARG A 224 17.88 -4.58 7.06
CA ARG A 224 17.40 -5.51 8.09
C ARG A 224 17.00 -4.79 9.38
N GLN A 225 17.79 -3.84 9.86
CA GLN A 225 17.45 -3.10 11.07
C GLN A 225 16.24 -2.19 10.83
N ALA A 226 16.15 -1.55 9.66
CA ALA A 226 15.02 -0.72 9.28
C ALA A 226 13.69 -1.49 9.34
N LEU A 227 13.64 -2.68 8.73
CA LEU A 227 12.46 -3.53 8.70
C LEU A 227 12.10 -4.06 10.10
N LEU A 228 13.09 -4.45 10.91
CA LEU A 228 12.87 -4.90 12.29
C LEU A 228 12.35 -3.78 13.18
N ALA A 229 12.94 -2.58 13.10
CA ALA A 229 12.50 -1.42 13.85
C ALA A 229 11.05 -1.08 13.48
N ASN A 230 10.76 -0.98 12.18
CA ASN A 230 9.40 -0.75 11.68
C ASN A 230 8.38 -1.77 12.23
N ALA A 231 8.73 -3.06 12.20
CA ALA A 231 7.86 -4.13 12.68
C ALA A 231 7.58 -4.00 14.19
N ASN A 232 8.62 -3.73 14.98
CA ASN A 232 8.53 -3.63 16.44
C ASN A 232 7.81 -2.37 16.94
N THR A 233 7.82 -1.28 16.18
CA THR A 233 7.14 -0.03 16.56
C THR A 233 5.60 -0.15 16.51
N GLY A 234 5.07 -1.11 15.75
CA GLY A 234 3.62 -1.28 15.59
C GLY A 234 2.95 -0.15 14.82
N GLY A 235 1.65 0.06 15.07
CA GLY A 235 0.82 0.96 14.28
C GLY A 235 0.59 0.40 12.86
N GLU A 236 0.69 1.25 11.84
CA GLU A 236 0.65 0.83 10.43
C GLU A 236 2.00 0.24 9.99
N ASN A 237 2.48 -0.81 10.65
CA ASN A 237 3.79 -1.40 10.35
C ASN A 237 3.80 -2.26 9.07
N VAL A 238 2.65 -2.81 8.66
CA VAL A 238 2.55 -3.67 7.48
C VAL A 238 2.68 -2.85 6.21
N ALA A 239 1.81 -1.87 5.99
CA ALA A 239 1.90 -1.03 4.78
C ALA A 239 3.17 -0.19 4.78
N ARG A 240 3.57 0.37 5.94
CA ARG A 240 4.83 1.10 6.07
C ARG A 240 6.02 0.21 5.76
N GLY A 241 6.03 -1.02 6.25
CA GLY A 241 7.08 -2.00 5.99
C GLY A 241 7.17 -2.39 4.52
N ALA A 242 6.03 -2.54 3.83
CA ALA A 242 6.00 -2.87 2.40
C ALA A 242 6.57 -1.72 1.55
N VAL A 243 6.15 -0.47 1.81
CA VAL A 243 6.67 0.70 1.08
C VAL A 243 8.14 0.97 1.44
N LEU A 244 8.49 0.87 2.72
CA LEU A 244 9.87 0.99 3.19
C LEU A 244 10.78 -0.06 2.54
N GLY A 245 10.32 -1.30 2.42
CA GLY A 245 11.07 -2.37 1.78
C GLY A 245 11.34 -2.13 0.29
N ALA A 246 10.54 -1.32 -0.40
CA ALA A 246 10.81 -0.91 -1.77
C ALA A 246 11.82 0.25 -1.86
N VAL A 247 12.00 1.02 -0.78
CA VAL A 247 12.94 2.15 -0.68
C VAL A 247 14.35 1.71 -0.28
N LEU A 248 14.46 0.64 0.52
CA LEU A 248 15.73 0.08 1.02
C LEU A 248 16.42 -0.81 -0.01
#